data_AF-A0A968TZC4-F1
#
_entry.id   AF-A0A968TZC4-F1
#
_cell.length_a   1.000
_cell.length_b   1.000
_cell.length_c   1.000
_cell.angle_alpha   90.00
_cell.angle_beta   90.00
_cell.angle_gamma   90.00
#
_symmetry.space_group_name_H-M   'P 1'
#
loop_
_entity.id
_entity.type
_entity.pdbx_description
1 polymer ?
#
loop_
_entity_poly.entity_id
_entity_poly.type
_entity_poly.pdbx_seq_one_letter_code
_entity_poly.pdbx_strand_id
1 'polypeptide(L)' 'MNVAREAGIHYFAAGHYATERLGVRELGRHLGERFGIEVEFIDVPNPA' A
#
# COMPACT_ATOMS: atom_id res chain seq x y z
N MET A 1 6.31 -2.33 20.28
CA MET A 1 6.04 -3.78 20.38
C MET A 1 5.61 -4.20 21.79
N ASN A 2 6.17 -3.61 22.86
CA ASN A 2 5.78 -3.93 24.24
C ASN A 2 4.29 -3.72 24.53
N VAL A 3 3.71 -2.62 24.06
CA VAL A 3 2.26 -2.35 24.19
C VAL A 3 1.40 -3.49 23.63
N ALA A 4 1.75 -4.02 22.46
CA ALA A 4 1.00 -5.14 21.86
C ALA A 4 1.14 -6.44 22.68
N ARG A 5 2.33 -6.71 23.22
CA ARG A 5 2.58 -7.87 24.10
C ARG A 5 1.81 -7.76 25.42
N GLU A 6 1.84 -6.59 26.05
CA GLU A 6 1.17 -6.34 27.33
C GLU A 6 -0.36 -6.37 27.18
N ALA A 7 -0.87 -5.91 26.03
CA ALA A 7 -2.30 -5.92 25.73
C ALA A 7 -2.82 -7.24 25.14
N GLY A 8 -1.95 -8.24 24.87
CA GLY A 8 -2.34 -9.49 24.23
C GLY A 8 -2.84 -9.33 22.78
N ILE A 9 -2.37 -8.30 22.05
CA ILE A 9 -2.78 -7.98 20.68
C ILE A 9 -1.76 -8.54 19.70
N HIS A 10 -2.24 -9.20 18.64
CA HIS A 10 -1.41 -9.57 17.50
C HIS A 10 -1.04 -8.33 16.67
N TYR A 11 0.25 -8.08 16.50
CA TYR A 11 0.78 -6.94 15.77
C TYR A 11 1.59 -7.42 14.55
N PHE A 12 1.33 -6.82 13.39
CA PHE A 12 2.04 -7.10 12.14
C PHE A 12 2.61 -5.80 11.58
N ALA A 13 3.93 -5.68 11.53
CA ALA A 13 4.61 -4.63 10.77
C ALA A 13 4.77 -5.11 9.32
N ALA A 14 3.76 -4.87 8.50
CA ALA A 14 3.71 -5.38 7.12
C ALA A 14 4.50 -4.55 6.10
N GLY A 15 5.29 -3.56 6.56
CA GLY A 15 6.05 -2.64 5.72
C GLY A 15 5.19 -1.48 5.22
N HIS A 16 5.70 -0.25 5.37
CA HIS A 16 4.99 0.96 4.95
C HIS A 16 4.83 0.98 3.42
N TYR A 17 5.93 0.79 2.69
CA TYR A 17 5.93 0.67 1.23
C TYR A 17 4.98 -0.41 0.72
N ALA A 18 5.06 -1.60 1.31
CA ALA A 18 4.32 -2.76 0.84
C ALA A 18 2.80 -2.59 0.98
N THR A 19 2.36 -1.88 2.02
CA THR A 19 0.93 -1.70 2.32
C THR A 19 0.30 -0.48 1.65
N GLU A 20 1.08 0.54 1.29
CA GLU A 20 0.55 1.80 0.74
C GLU A 20 0.45 1.84 -0.79
N ARG A 21 1.18 0.98 -1.50
CA ARG A 21 1.15 0.96 -2.98
C ARG A 21 -0.20 0.54 -3.59
N LEU A 22 -1.05 -0.13 -2.81
CA LEU A 22 -2.33 -0.66 -3.30
C LEU A 22 -3.29 0.45 -3.72
N GLY A 23 -3.35 1.54 -2.95
CA GLY A 23 -4.28 2.64 -3.18
C GLY A 23 -3.97 3.40 -4.47
N VAL A 24 -2.71 3.79 -4.67
CA VAL A 24 -2.29 4.54 -5.87
C VAL A 24 -2.45 3.71 -7.15
N ARG A 25 -2.22 2.39 -7.07
CA ARG A 25 -2.44 1.48 -8.21
C ARG A 25 -3.91 1.43 -8.63
N GLU A 26 -4.82 1.26 -7.67
CA GLU A 26 -6.27 1.24 -7.97
C GLU A 26 -6.78 2.61 -8.42
N LEU A 27 -6.24 3.69 -7.86
CA LEU A 27 -6.55 5.03 -8.33
C LEU A 27 -6.16 5.21 -9.80
N GLY A 28 -4.96 4.78 -10.19
CA GLY A 28 -4.50 4.84 -11.58
C GLY A 28 -5.43 4.08 -12.53
N ARG A 29 -5.82 2.85 -12.16
CA ARG A 29 -6.80 2.06 -12.93
C ARG A 29 -8.14 2.78 -13.06
N HIS A 30 -8.68 3.30 -11.96
CA HIS A 30 -9.96 4.02 -11.96
C HIS A 30 -9.94 5.26 -12.87
N LEU A 31 -8.84 6.02 -12.86
CA LEU A 31 -8.68 7.19 -13.72
C LEU A 31 -8.56 6.80 -15.19
N GLY A 32 -7.81 5.73 -15.51
CA GLY A 32 -7.69 5.22 -16.86
C GLY A 32 -9.04 4.79 -17.45
N GLU A 33 -9.83 4.03 -16.69
CA GLU A 33 -11.18 3.60 -17.10
C GLU A 33 -12.14 4.78 -17.28
N ARG A 34 -12.11 5.75 -16.36
CA ARG A 34 -13.06 6.87 -16.34
C ARG A 34 -12.80 7.90 -17.44
N PHE A 35 -11.54 8.14 -17.76
CA PHE A 35 -11.14 9.22 -18.65
C PHE A 35 -10.57 8.73 -20.00
N GLY A 36 -10.41 7.41 -20.18
CA GLY A 36 -9.86 6.82 -21.39
C GLY A 36 -8.39 7.17 -21.62
N ILE A 37 -7.64 7.38 -20.54
CA ILE A 37 -6.21 7.69 -20.58
C ILE A 37 -5.38 6.46 -20.21
N GLU A 38 -4.18 6.37 -20.77
CA GLU A 38 -3.21 5.38 -20.34
C GLU A 38 -2.60 5.81 -18.99
N VAL A 39 -2.57 4.88 -18.04
CA VAL A 39 -1.93 5.08 -16.74
C VAL A 39 -1.03 3.89 -16.47
N GLU A 40 0.25 4.17 -16.20
CA GLU A 40 1.24 3.18 -15.81
C GLU A 40 1.58 3.34 -14.32
N PHE A 41 1.53 2.24 -13.58
CA PHE A 41 2.02 2.20 -12.21
C PHE A 41 3.46 1.69 -12.19
N ILE A 42 4.39 2.51 -11.70
CA ILE A 42 5.81 2.18 -11.60
C ILE A 42 6.12 1.74 -10.16
N ASP A 43 6.40 0.46 -9.97
CA ASP A 43 6.74 -0.13 -8.67
C ASP A 43 8.26 0.00 -8.44
N VAL A 44 8.67 0.90 -7.54
CA VAL A 44 10.09 1.12 -7.17
C VAL A 44 10.30 0.67 -5.71
N PRO A 45 10.78 -0.57 -5.48
CA PRO A 45 10.86 -1.15 -4.14
C PRO A 45 11.64 -0.28 -3.15
N ASN A 46 11.03 0.02 -2.01
CA ASN A 46 11.70 0.62 -0.86
C ASN A 46 11.72 -0.39 0.31
N PRO A 47 12.88 -0.81 0.83
CA PRO A 47 12.99 -1.78 1.92
C PRO A 47 12.52 -1.29 3.30
N ALA A 48 12.20 0.00 3.46
CA ALA A 48 11.86 0.63 4.73
C ALA A 48 10.54 0.15 5.37
#